data_AF-A0A372JC75-F1
#
_entry.id   AF-A0A372JC75-F1
#
_cell.length_a   1.000
_cell.length_b   1.000
_cell.length_c   1.000
_cell.angle_alpha   90.00
_cell.angle_beta   90.00
_cell.angle_gamma   90.00
#
_symmetry.space_group_name_H-M   'P 1'
#
loop_
_entity.id
_entity.type
_entity.pdbx_description
1 polymer ?
#
loop_
_entity_poly.entity_id
_entity_poly.type
_entity_poly.pdbx_seq_one_letter_code
_entity_poly.pdbx_strand_id
1 'polypeptide(L)'
;LRRAGRLAAGWVSSSRADLGALGRSIGVVREAAEKAGRDPAELRMVCRGAVRIRPGGAGGQDAPSGADRPPLSGTVEQIRDDFGRLAGQGVTELFVDLNFDASLTGPDADPAASMDRAREALEAFAPGS
;
A
#
# COMPACT_ATOMS: atom_id res chain seq x y z
N LEU A 1 13.40 -2.51 -12.72
CA LEU A 1 14.02 -2.03 -11.47
C LEU A 1 15.39 -1.37 -11.68
N ARG A 2 16.43 -2.07 -12.16
CA ARG A 2 17.77 -1.45 -12.35
C ARG A 2 17.76 -0.15 -13.17
N ARG A 3 16.98 -0.09 -14.26
CA ARG A 3 16.83 1.14 -15.06
C ARG A 3 16.24 2.30 -14.25
N ALA A 4 15.26 2.03 -13.39
CA ALA A 4 14.66 3.05 -12.52
C ALA A 4 15.70 3.60 -11.54
N GLY A 5 16.51 2.73 -10.92
CA GLY A 5 17.60 3.17 -10.05
C GLY A 5 18.63 4.05 -10.76
N ARG A 6 19.00 3.70 -12.00
CA ARG A 6 19.96 4.49 -12.76
C ARG A 6 19.44 5.85 -13.22
N LEU A 7 18.17 5.96 -13.60
CA LEU A 7 17.67 7.09 -14.39
C LEU A 7 16.50 7.87 -13.77
N ALA A 8 15.74 7.28 -12.85
CA ALA A 8 14.49 7.88 -12.34
C ALA A 8 14.66 8.41 -10.90
N ALA A 9 13.76 9.30 -10.48
CA ALA A 9 13.72 9.83 -9.10
C ALA A 9 13.14 8.84 -8.07
N GLY A 10 12.79 7.63 -8.50
CA GLY A 10 12.11 6.67 -7.63
C GLY A 10 11.53 5.49 -8.40
N TRP A 11 10.69 4.74 -7.72
CA TRP A 11 9.98 3.59 -8.26
C TRP A 11 8.59 3.48 -7.61
N VAL A 12 7.58 3.16 -8.42
CA VAL A 12 6.23 2.83 -7.97
C VAL A 12 5.99 1.34 -8.18
N SER A 13 5.54 0.61 -7.16
CA SER A 13 5.16 -0.80 -7.30
C SER A 13 3.92 -0.97 -8.18
N SER A 14 3.77 -2.15 -8.77
CA SER A 14 2.47 -2.54 -9.37
C SER A 14 1.46 -2.85 -8.28
N SER A 15 0.16 -2.63 -8.52
CA SER A 15 -0.92 -2.96 -7.57
C SER A 15 -1.01 -4.45 -7.21
N ARG A 16 -0.37 -5.34 -7.98
CA ARG A 16 -0.31 -6.80 -7.73
C ARG A 16 1.04 -7.24 -7.16
N ALA A 17 1.89 -6.31 -6.72
CA ALA A 17 3.18 -6.68 -6.15
C ALA A 17 2.98 -7.49 -4.86
N ASP A 18 3.85 -8.47 -4.64
CA ASP A 18 3.94 -9.16 -3.35
C ASP A 18 4.47 -8.19 -2.29
N LEU A 19 3.57 -7.77 -1.39
CA LEU A 19 3.84 -6.77 -0.36
C LEU A 19 4.81 -7.29 0.72
N GLY A 20 4.98 -8.61 0.87
CA GLY A 20 5.99 -9.21 1.76
C GLY A 20 7.39 -9.22 1.17
N ALA A 21 7.54 -8.86 -0.11
CA ALA A 21 8.78 -8.99 -0.87
C ALA A 21 9.31 -7.66 -1.45
N LEU A 22 8.66 -6.53 -1.16
CA LEU A 22 9.01 -5.24 -1.73
C LEU A 22 10.45 -4.82 -1.41
N GLY A 23 10.96 -5.17 -0.22
CA GLY A 23 12.33 -4.86 0.18
C GLY A 23 13.38 -5.38 -0.82
N ARG A 24 13.16 -6.56 -1.42
CA ARG A 24 14.06 -7.10 -2.46
C ARG A 24 14.05 -6.22 -3.72
N SER A 25 12.88 -5.77 -4.14
CA SER A 25 12.74 -4.90 -5.32
C SER A 25 13.36 -3.53 -5.09
N ILE A 26 13.15 -2.95 -3.91
CA ILE A 26 13.73 -1.68 -3.48
C ILE A 26 15.26 -1.77 -3.44
N GLY A 27 15.81 -2.86 -2.90
CA GLY A 27 17.25 -3.11 -2.89
C GLY A 27 17.85 -3.05 -4.30
N VAL A 28 17.22 -3.69 -5.30
CA VAL A 28 17.69 -3.64 -6.70
C VAL A 28 17.67 -2.23 -7.28
N VAL A 29 16.70 -1.39 -6.87
CA VAL A 29 16.63 0.01 -7.32
C VAL A 29 17.73 0.83 -6.67
N ARG A 30 17.91 0.71 -5.34
CA ARG A 30 18.94 1.44 -4.58
C ARG A 30 20.36 1.09 -5.02
N GLU A 31 20.67 -0.21 -5.15
CA GLU A 31 21.96 -0.70 -5.64
C GLU A 31 22.27 -0.17 -7.06
N ALA A 32 21.26 -0.09 -7.92
CA ALA A 32 21.44 0.43 -9.28
C ALA A 32 21.65 1.95 -9.31
N ALA A 33 21.14 2.69 -8.33
CA ALA A 33 21.38 4.11 -8.18
C ALA A 33 22.79 4.40 -7.64
N GLU A 34 23.20 3.67 -6.60
CA GLU A 34 24.58 3.65 -6.09
C GLU A 34 25.59 3.44 -7.22
N LYS A 35 25.39 2.37 -8.03
CA LYS A 35 26.25 2.05 -9.18
C LYS A 35 26.27 3.12 -10.26
N ALA A 36 25.28 4.01 -10.29
CA ALA A 36 25.21 5.15 -11.20
C ALA A 36 25.74 6.45 -10.57
N GLY A 37 26.32 6.41 -9.37
CA GLY A 37 26.84 7.58 -8.67
C GLY A 37 25.76 8.49 -8.08
N ARG A 38 24.58 7.93 -7.78
CA ARG A 38 23.43 8.67 -7.23
C ARG A 38 23.20 8.26 -5.78
N ASP A 39 22.69 9.19 -4.97
CA ASP A 39 22.27 8.89 -3.60
C ASP A 39 20.96 8.08 -3.62
N PRO A 40 20.94 6.84 -3.10
CA PRO A 40 19.72 6.04 -2.99
C PRO A 40 18.72 6.60 -1.98
N ALA A 41 19.16 7.35 -0.97
CA ALA A 41 18.30 7.91 0.08
C ALA A 41 17.31 8.94 -0.50
N GLU A 42 17.71 9.64 -1.56
CA GLU A 42 16.88 10.61 -2.28
C GLU A 42 15.78 9.98 -3.15
N LEU A 43 15.78 8.65 -3.33
CA LEU A 43 14.81 7.99 -4.18
C LEU A 43 13.49 7.69 -3.44
N ARG A 44 12.38 8.07 -4.06
CA ARG A 44 11.04 7.74 -3.56
C ARG A 44 10.62 6.33 -3.95
N MET A 45 10.30 5.50 -2.96
CA MET A 45 9.82 4.13 -3.14
C MET A 45 8.33 4.09 -2.80
N VAL A 46 7.48 4.25 -3.81
CA VAL A 46 6.04 4.33 -3.64
C VAL A 46 5.43 2.94 -3.74
N CYS A 47 4.74 2.50 -2.70
CA CYS A 47 3.90 1.32 -2.76
C CYS A 47 2.50 1.71 -3.23
N ARG A 48 2.02 1.14 -4.35
CA ARG A 48 0.60 1.17 -4.72
C ARG A 48 -0.12 0.05 -3.97
N GLY A 49 -0.69 0.38 -2.82
CA GLY A 49 -1.30 -0.57 -1.91
C GLY A 49 -2.79 -0.74 -2.17
N ALA A 50 -3.20 -1.93 -2.62
CA ALA A 50 -4.61 -2.29 -2.75
C ALA A 50 -5.23 -2.46 -1.35
N VAL A 51 -5.97 -1.46 -0.87
CA VAL A 51 -6.55 -1.44 0.47
C VAL A 51 -7.98 -1.98 0.45
N ARG A 52 -8.32 -2.81 1.44
CA ARG A 52 -9.68 -3.34 1.66
C ARG A 52 -10.06 -3.19 3.12
N ILE A 53 -10.83 -2.16 3.42
CA ILE A 53 -11.32 -1.93 4.78
C ILE A 53 -12.44 -2.93 5.07
N ARG A 54 -12.33 -3.65 6.19
CA ARG A 54 -13.33 -4.59 6.67
C ARG A 54 -13.72 -4.19 8.09
N PRO A 55 -15.02 -4.01 8.39
CA PRO A 55 -15.46 -3.66 9.74
C PRO A 55 -15.06 -4.76 10.74
N GLY A 56 -14.66 -4.35 11.94
CA GLY A 56 -14.43 -5.28 13.06
C GLY A 56 -15.71 -5.42 13.89
N GLY A 57 -16.30 -6.61 13.95
CA GLY A 57 -17.46 -6.87 14.83
C GLY A 57 -18.24 -8.13 14.47
N ALA A 58 -18.81 -8.77 15.50
CA ALA A 58 -19.46 -10.09 15.50
C ALA A 58 -20.75 -10.25 14.64
N GLY A 59 -21.03 -9.33 13.70
CA GLY A 59 -22.26 -9.26 12.91
C GLY A 59 -22.08 -9.29 11.39
N GLY A 60 -20.85 -9.44 10.90
CA GLY A 60 -20.50 -9.63 9.50
C GLY A 60 -19.09 -10.21 9.45
N GLN A 61 -18.81 -11.09 8.48
CA GLN A 61 -17.55 -11.87 8.36
C GLN A 61 -16.38 -11.13 8.98
N ASP A 62 -15.97 -11.55 10.19
CA ASP A 62 -14.99 -10.83 11.00
C ASP A 62 -13.78 -10.46 10.14
N ALA A 63 -13.25 -9.23 10.32
CA ALA A 63 -12.01 -8.85 9.66
C ALA A 63 -10.97 -9.98 9.87
N PRO A 64 -10.42 -10.57 8.78
CA PRO A 64 -9.51 -11.69 8.92
C PRO A 64 -8.39 -11.32 9.88
N SER A 65 -8.03 -12.22 10.79
CA SER A 65 -7.04 -11.96 11.83
C SER A 65 -5.95 -13.03 11.81
N GLY A 66 -4.82 -12.75 12.47
CA GLY A 66 -3.67 -13.66 12.50
C GLY A 66 -2.72 -13.52 11.32
N ALA A 67 -1.77 -14.45 11.23
CA ALA A 67 -0.64 -14.39 10.28
C ALA A 67 -1.07 -14.51 8.80
N ASP A 68 -2.22 -15.12 8.54
CA ASP A 68 -2.73 -15.36 7.18
C ASP A 68 -3.60 -14.20 6.65
N ARG A 69 -3.80 -13.14 7.45
CA ARG A 69 -4.50 -11.94 7.01
C ARG A 69 -3.76 -11.32 5.81
N PRO A 70 -4.41 -11.13 4.66
CA PRO A 70 -3.79 -10.44 3.54
C PRO A 70 -3.36 -9.03 3.95
N PRO A 71 -2.12 -8.60 3.65
CA PRO A 71 -1.68 -7.25 3.97
C PRO A 71 -2.62 -6.20 3.35
N LEU A 72 -2.80 -5.07 4.03
CA LEU A 72 -3.69 -3.97 3.64
C LEU A 72 -5.17 -4.35 3.53
N SER A 73 -5.57 -5.49 4.11
CA SER A 73 -6.98 -5.90 4.22
C SER A 73 -7.33 -6.15 5.69
N GLY A 74 -8.36 -5.48 6.22
CA GLY A 74 -8.72 -5.57 7.64
C GLY A 74 -9.31 -4.28 8.20
N THR A 75 -9.27 -4.12 9.53
CA THR A 75 -9.65 -2.87 10.19
C THR A 75 -8.65 -1.75 9.87
N VAL A 76 -9.03 -0.49 10.15
CA VAL A 76 -8.15 0.67 9.94
C VAL A 76 -6.84 0.52 10.70
N GLU A 77 -6.89 0.02 11.93
CA GLU A 77 -5.73 -0.20 12.80
C GLU A 77 -4.80 -1.26 12.21
N GLN A 78 -5.36 -2.41 11.78
CA GLN A 78 -4.59 -3.47 11.13
C GLN A 78 -3.89 -2.98 9.86
N ILE A 79 -4.57 -2.12 9.09
CA ILE A 79 -4.02 -1.54 7.87
C ILE A 79 -2.91 -0.53 8.20
N ARG A 80 -3.07 0.29 9.25
CA ARG A 80 -2.02 1.21 9.73
C ARG A 80 -0.78 0.46 10.20
N ASP A 81 -0.94 -0.66 10.89
CA ASP A 81 0.19 -1.52 11.30
C ASP A 81 0.94 -2.07 10.08
N ASP A 82 0.22 -2.45 9.02
CA ASP A 82 0.83 -2.86 7.76
C ASP A 82 1.65 -1.74 7.09
N PHE A 83 1.26 -0.47 7.26
CA PHE A 83 2.07 0.65 6.75
C PHE A 83 3.44 0.68 7.41
N GLY A 84 3.52 0.42 8.72
CA GLY A 84 4.78 0.29 9.45
C GLY A 84 5.64 -0.86 8.91
N ARG A 85 5.02 -1.99 8.58
CA ARG A 85 5.71 -3.15 7.97
C ARG A 85 6.24 -2.83 6.57
N LEU A 86 5.50 -2.07 5.78
CA LEU A 86 5.94 -1.61 4.45
C LEU A 86 7.08 -0.60 4.58
N ALA A 87 6.98 0.35 5.51
CA ALA A 87 8.05 1.31 5.81
C ALA A 87 9.35 0.60 6.22
N GLY A 88 9.25 -0.46 7.05
CA GLY A 88 10.39 -1.30 7.43
C GLY A 88 11.07 -2.02 6.26
N GLN A 89 10.39 -2.17 5.11
CA GLN A 89 10.98 -2.69 3.88
C GLN A 89 11.63 -1.61 3.00
N GLY A 90 11.58 -0.34 3.41
CA GLY A 90 12.13 0.80 2.69
C GLY A 90 11.16 1.53 1.76
N VAL A 91 9.85 1.26 1.90
CA VAL A 91 8.78 2.07 1.26
C VAL A 91 8.78 3.45 1.91
N THR A 92 8.81 4.50 1.09
CA THR A 92 8.81 5.90 1.57
C THR A 92 7.42 6.53 1.51
N GLU A 93 6.58 6.07 0.58
CA GLU A 93 5.25 6.62 0.35
C GLU A 93 4.27 5.48 0.04
N LEU A 94 3.02 5.63 0.47
CA LEU A 94 1.95 4.72 0.14
C LEU A 94 0.88 5.46 -0.66
N PHE A 95 0.57 4.93 -1.84
CA PHE A 95 -0.63 5.29 -2.59
C PHE A 95 -1.73 4.30 -2.20
N VAL A 96 -2.70 4.76 -1.41
CA VAL A 96 -3.88 4.00 -0.99
C VAL A 96 -4.82 3.84 -2.17
N ASP A 97 -4.97 2.61 -2.65
CA ASP A 97 -5.76 2.28 -3.84
C ASP A 97 -6.97 1.43 -3.47
N LEU A 98 -8.16 2.05 -3.49
CA LEU A 98 -9.43 1.39 -3.19
C LEU A 98 -10.04 0.70 -4.42
N ASN A 99 -9.43 0.83 -5.61
CA ASN A 99 -10.04 0.32 -6.84
C ASN A 99 -10.16 -1.22 -6.90
N PHE A 100 -9.43 -1.92 -6.01
CA PHE A 100 -9.39 -3.38 -5.93
C PHE A 100 -10.32 -3.96 -4.85
N ASP A 101 -11.18 -3.12 -4.28
CA ASP A 101 -12.27 -3.55 -3.42
C ASP A 101 -13.57 -3.66 -4.21
N ALA A 102 -14.01 -4.88 -4.49
CA ALA A 102 -15.21 -5.14 -5.29
C ALA A 102 -16.48 -4.58 -4.62
N SER A 103 -16.50 -4.37 -3.30
CA SER A 103 -17.63 -3.70 -2.64
C SER A 103 -17.72 -2.20 -2.93
N LEU A 104 -16.66 -1.59 -3.50
CA LEU A 104 -16.61 -0.19 -3.88
C LEU A 104 -16.65 0.03 -5.40
N THR A 105 -16.08 -0.90 -6.18
CA THR A 105 -15.94 -0.76 -7.64
C THR A 105 -16.69 -1.79 -8.47
N GLY A 106 -17.39 -2.72 -7.81
CA GLY A 106 -18.19 -3.74 -8.48
C GLY A 106 -19.39 -3.14 -9.23
N PRO A 107 -19.97 -3.88 -10.20
CA PRO A 107 -21.10 -3.40 -11.00
C PRO A 107 -22.35 -3.08 -10.16
N ASP A 108 -22.50 -3.75 -9.01
CA ASP A 108 -23.63 -3.58 -8.10
C ASP A 108 -23.31 -2.64 -6.91
N ALA A 109 -22.13 -2.02 -6.89
CA ALA A 109 -21.76 -1.11 -5.81
C ALA A 109 -22.54 0.21 -5.93
N ASP A 110 -23.13 0.66 -4.83
CA ASP A 110 -23.75 1.98 -4.76
C ASP A 110 -22.68 3.08 -4.86
N PRO A 111 -22.72 3.96 -5.88
CA PRO A 111 -21.73 5.03 -6.05
C PRO A 111 -21.65 5.98 -4.86
N ALA A 112 -22.78 6.31 -4.22
CA ALA A 112 -22.79 7.27 -3.11
C ALA A 112 -22.11 6.65 -1.89
N ALA A 113 -22.55 5.46 -1.48
CA ALA A 113 -21.94 4.74 -0.37
C ALA A 113 -20.47 4.34 -0.62
N SER A 114 -20.05 4.22 -1.89
CA SER A 114 -18.64 3.99 -2.25
C SER A 114 -17.79 5.24 -2.05
N MET A 115 -18.32 6.41 -2.43
CA MET A 115 -17.64 7.69 -2.21
C MET A 115 -17.53 8.05 -0.73
N ASP A 116 -18.54 7.73 0.08
CA ASP A 116 -18.49 7.98 1.52
C ASP A 116 -17.41 7.13 2.19
N ARG A 117 -17.32 5.84 1.86
CA ARG A 117 -16.22 4.97 2.32
C ARG A 117 -14.85 5.44 1.83
N ALA A 118 -14.75 5.99 0.62
CA ALA A 118 -13.50 6.56 0.12
C ALA A 118 -13.07 7.79 0.93
N ARG A 119 -14.02 8.64 1.35
CA ARG A 119 -13.74 9.80 2.23
C ARG A 119 -13.32 9.35 3.62
N GLU A 120 -14.04 8.39 4.20
CA GLU A 120 -13.67 7.78 5.48
C GLU A 120 -12.24 7.22 5.43
N ALA A 121 -11.86 6.52 4.35
CA ALA A 121 -10.51 6.03 4.17
C ALA A 121 -9.46 7.15 4.06
N LEU A 122 -9.78 8.25 3.35
CA LEU A 122 -8.89 9.41 3.24
C LEU A 122 -8.62 10.04 4.61
N GLU A 123 -9.66 10.23 5.42
CA GLU A 123 -9.52 10.75 6.78
C GLU A 123 -8.78 9.74 7.67
N ALA A 124 -9.18 8.48 7.62
CA ALA A 124 -8.63 7.40 8.44
C ALA A 124 -7.18 7.06 8.11
N PHE A 125 -6.65 7.42 6.93
CA PHE A 125 -5.25 7.20 6.55
C PHE A 125 -4.51 8.50 6.22
N ALA A 126 -5.08 9.66 6.56
CA ALA A 126 -4.39 10.92 6.42
C ALA A 126 -3.04 10.88 7.17
N PRO A 127 -1.98 11.48 6.60
CA PRO A 127 -0.72 11.68 7.32
C PRO A 127 -0.99 12.39 8.65
N GLY A 128 -0.29 12.00 9.71
CA GLY A 128 -0.33 12.76 10.96
C GLY A 128 0.14 14.20 10.73
N SER A 129 -0.48 15.16 11.41
CA SER A 129 -0.03 16.55 11.50
C SER A 129 1.27 16.67 12.28
#